data_AF-A0A662UNP4-F1
#
_entry.id   AF-A0A662UNP4-F1
#
_cell.length_a   1.000
_cell.length_b   1.000
_cell.length_c   1.000
_cell.angle_alpha   90.00
_cell.angle_beta   90.00
_cell.angle_gamma   90.00
#
_symmetry.space_group_name_H-M   'P 1'
#
loop_
_entity.id
_entity.type
_entity.pdbx_description
1 polymer ?
#
loop_
_entity_poly.entity_id
_entity_poly.type
_entity_poly.pdbx_seq_one_letter_code
_entity_poly.pdbx_strand_id
1 'polypeptide(L)'
;MEILAEKALHVLASIDVIDYEIIRGWTTPCKDGYPIAKSENEVFKLYLDERGGRTIYISPRDLMVATDGRGIPVSGYGKYYIVTLNSYILPWDRVVDAIRKHGYMEFSKLSSAISLARYIVNGKIEEAKKVIERYFELSMKRFEGVRAEEIMNKLIEQAKKEYINVKPLVNTIEVLIPESIRYRERSYDKHIRAVAFSYGITIAFLKHHLVPDLTLVLVPYGYAGEVRRYLREIAKSSVTPIPLDIDVYAYRVDGSSGRRVMVAKESLDNLRERLYRKDPTTVVIAVYEWHEHVIDIVKKWIGYRMLIPVVLRYI
;
A
#
# COMPACT_ATOMS: atom_id res chain seq x y z
N MET A 1 -10.16 -11.07 13.31
CA MET A 1 -9.57 -12.05 12.36
C MET A 1 -10.46 -12.27 11.14
N GLU A 2 -11.78 -12.43 11.29
CA GLU A 2 -12.72 -12.68 10.17
C GLU A 2 -12.64 -11.62 9.04
N ILE A 3 -12.61 -10.33 9.39
CA ILE A 3 -12.47 -9.22 8.44
C ILE A 3 -11.17 -9.31 7.60
N LEU A 4 -10.07 -9.81 8.17
CA LEU A 4 -8.80 -9.96 7.46
C LEU A 4 -8.85 -11.14 6.47
N ALA A 5 -9.49 -12.25 6.86
CA ALA A 5 -9.68 -13.40 5.98
C ALA A 5 -10.54 -13.02 4.76
N GLU A 6 -11.64 -12.29 4.96
CA GLU A 6 -12.49 -11.81 3.86
C GLU A 6 -11.76 -10.86 2.92
N LYS A 7 -10.95 -9.95 3.45
CA LYS A 7 -10.12 -9.06 2.63
C LYS A 7 -9.11 -9.85 1.80
N ALA A 8 -8.48 -10.87 2.38
CA ALA A 8 -7.55 -11.73 1.65
C ALA A 8 -8.26 -12.51 0.54
N LEU A 9 -9.42 -13.10 0.82
CA LEU A 9 -10.24 -13.78 -0.20
C LEU A 9 -10.64 -12.82 -1.33
N HIS A 10 -11.07 -11.61 -0.98
CA HIS A 10 -11.44 -10.59 -1.97
C HIS A 10 -10.27 -10.18 -2.88
N VAL A 11 -9.07 -10.02 -2.30
CA VAL A 11 -7.84 -9.75 -3.08
C VAL A 11 -7.57 -10.89 -4.06
N LEU A 12 -7.59 -12.14 -3.59
CA LEU A 12 -7.33 -13.31 -4.44
C LEU A 12 -8.39 -13.49 -5.53
N ALA A 13 -9.65 -13.21 -5.22
CA ALA A 13 -10.74 -13.24 -6.20
C ALA A 13 -10.62 -12.13 -7.24
N SER A 14 -10.17 -10.94 -6.85
CA SER A 14 -9.99 -9.80 -7.77
C SER A 14 -8.94 -10.03 -8.86
N ILE A 15 -8.12 -11.08 -8.72
CA ILE A 15 -7.07 -11.48 -9.66
C ILE A 15 -7.32 -12.89 -10.22
N ASP A 16 -8.54 -13.40 -10.10
CA ASP A 16 -9.01 -14.68 -10.63
C ASP A 16 -8.21 -15.91 -10.13
N VAL A 17 -7.59 -15.81 -8.95
CA VAL A 17 -6.89 -16.96 -8.33
C VAL A 17 -7.88 -17.90 -7.67
N ILE A 18 -8.93 -17.33 -7.08
CA ILE A 18 -10.02 -18.08 -6.46
C ILE A 18 -11.36 -17.50 -6.89
N ASP A 19 -12.40 -18.31 -6.82
CA ASP A 19 -13.76 -17.83 -6.61
C ASP A 19 -14.17 -18.17 -5.19
N TYR A 20 -14.98 -17.33 -4.55
CA TYR A 20 -15.50 -17.68 -3.24
C TYR A 20 -16.92 -17.18 -3.02
N GLU A 21 -17.66 -17.98 -2.26
CA GLU A 21 -19.00 -17.67 -1.80
C GLU A 21 -19.01 -17.68 -0.27
N ILE A 22 -19.75 -16.73 0.29
CA ILE A 22 -19.99 -16.65 1.72
C ILE A 22 -21.45 -17.02 1.96
N ILE A 23 -21.66 -18.12 2.67
CA ILE A 23 -23.00 -18.59 3.01
C ILE A 23 -23.14 -18.59 4.53
N ARG A 24 -24.24 -18.00 5.02
CA ARG A 24 -24.65 -18.10 6.43
C ARG A 24 -25.81 -19.07 6.49
N GLY A 25 -25.68 -20.11 7.29
CA GLY A 25 -26.70 -21.15 7.38
C GLY A 25 -26.33 -22.22 8.38
N TRP A 26 -27.18 -23.23 8.52
CA TRP A 26 -26.81 -24.44 9.24
C TRP A 26 -26.03 -25.37 8.32
N THR A 27 -25.14 -26.16 8.90
CA THR A 27 -24.46 -27.21 8.15
C THR A 27 -24.69 -28.58 8.74
N THR A 28 -24.94 -29.52 7.85
CA THR A 28 -25.28 -30.90 8.16
C THR A 28 -24.50 -31.83 7.23
N PRO A 29 -23.80 -32.85 7.75
CA PRO A 29 -23.17 -33.86 6.89
C PRO A 29 -24.20 -34.58 6.01
N CYS A 30 -23.93 -34.74 4.72
CA CYS A 30 -24.83 -35.41 3.77
C CYS A 30 -24.07 -36.14 2.65
N LYS A 31 -24.78 -36.81 1.74
CA LYS A 31 -24.19 -37.52 0.59
C LYS A 31 -23.97 -36.64 -0.66
N ASP A 32 -24.73 -35.56 -0.80
CA ASP A 32 -24.79 -34.73 -2.02
C ASP A 32 -24.18 -33.33 -1.85
N GLY A 33 -23.43 -33.11 -0.77
CA GLY A 33 -22.89 -31.81 -0.39
C GLY A 33 -21.47 -31.52 -0.89
N TYR A 34 -20.90 -30.43 -0.37
CA TYR A 34 -19.51 -30.04 -0.65
C TYR A 34 -18.53 -30.95 0.11
N PRO A 35 -17.51 -31.52 -0.54
CA PRO A 35 -16.54 -32.37 0.14
C PRO A 35 -15.70 -31.54 1.11
N ILE A 36 -15.62 -31.98 2.37
CA ILE A 36 -14.98 -31.21 3.45
C ILE A 36 -13.90 -32.00 4.20
N ALA A 37 -13.99 -33.33 4.24
CA ALA A 37 -13.03 -34.17 4.92
C ALA A 37 -13.06 -35.61 4.38
N LYS A 38 -12.06 -36.40 4.75
CA LYS A 38 -12.05 -37.86 4.56
C LYS A 38 -12.17 -38.58 5.89
N SER A 39 -12.71 -39.79 5.85
CA SER A 39 -12.67 -40.76 6.93
C SER A 39 -12.36 -42.11 6.31
N GLU A 40 -11.17 -42.64 6.56
CA GLU A 40 -10.65 -43.91 6.00
C GLU A 40 -10.88 -44.07 4.49
N ASN A 41 -12.06 -44.57 4.07
CA ASN A 41 -12.42 -44.82 2.67
C ASN A 41 -13.58 -43.95 2.14
N GLU A 42 -14.11 -43.01 2.93
CA GLU A 42 -15.26 -42.17 2.56
C GLU A 42 -14.90 -40.68 2.57
N VAL A 43 -15.49 -39.94 1.63
CA VAL A 43 -15.43 -38.47 1.61
C VAL A 43 -16.67 -37.94 2.31
N PHE A 44 -16.46 -37.29 3.45
CA PHE A 44 -17.50 -36.56 4.13
C PHE A 44 -17.82 -35.29 3.34
N LYS A 45 -19.11 -35.13 3.06
CA LYS A 45 -19.65 -33.96 2.36
C LYS A 45 -20.63 -33.23 3.27
N LEU A 46 -20.77 -31.94 3.01
CA LEU A 46 -21.51 -31.03 3.85
C LEU A 46 -22.61 -30.34 3.03
N TYR A 47 -23.85 -30.46 3.49
CA TYR A 47 -24.98 -29.70 2.99
C TYR A 47 -25.16 -28.43 3.83
N LEU A 48 -25.61 -27.37 3.17
CA LEU A 48 -26.08 -26.16 3.82
C LEU A 48 -27.61 -26.24 3.89
N ASP A 49 -28.17 -26.32 5.10
CA ASP A 49 -29.59 -26.57 5.35
C ASP A 49 -30.13 -25.60 6.43
N GLU A 50 -31.45 -25.63 6.66
CA GLU A 50 -32.11 -24.79 7.70
C GLU A 50 -32.39 -25.54 9.01
N ARG A 51 -32.25 -26.87 9.04
CA ARG A 51 -32.74 -27.73 10.13
C ARG A 51 -31.65 -28.16 11.11
N GLY A 52 -30.38 -27.92 10.79
CA GLY A 52 -29.25 -28.28 11.66
C GLY A 52 -29.03 -29.78 11.76
N GLY A 53 -27.81 -30.18 12.11
CA GLY A 53 -27.41 -31.57 12.05
C GLY A 53 -26.29 -31.94 13.02
N ARG A 54 -25.87 -33.21 12.94
CA ARG A 54 -24.84 -33.78 13.81
C ARG A 54 -23.50 -33.07 13.60
N THR A 55 -22.89 -32.61 14.70
CA THR A 55 -21.52 -32.08 14.72
C THR A 55 -20.50 -33.17 14.44
N ILE A 56 -19.65 -32.92 13.46
CA ILE A 56 -18.41 -33.68 13.24
C ILE A 56 -17.21 -32.79 13.57
N TYR A 57 -16.09 -33.39 13.94
CA TYR A 57 -14.86 -32.65 14.22
C TYR A 57 -13.85 -32.99 13.12
N ILE A 58 -13.19 -31.98 12.56
CA ILE A 58 -12.24 -32.16 11.46
C ILE A 58 -10.86 -31.68 11.91
N SER A 59 -9.83 -32.49 11.66
CA SER A 59 -8.43 -32.06 11.81
C SER A 59 -8.10 -31.03 10.73
N PRO A 60 -7.76 -29.78 11.07
CA PRO A 60 -7.38 -28.78 10.06
C PRO A 60 -6.07 -29.10 9.35
N ARG A 61 -5.23 -29.98 9.92
CA ARG A 61 -3.93 -30.34 9.35
C ARG A 61 -4.07 -31.34 8.21
N ASP A 62 -4.94 -32.32 8.40
CA ASP A 62 -5.00 -33.52 7.54
C ASP A 62 -6.35 -33.63 6.81
N LEU A 63 -7.30 -32.75 7.14
CA LEU A 63 -8.69 -32.77 6.65
C LEU A 63 -9.36 -34.14 6.84
N MET A 64 -9.07 -34.77 7.98
CA MET A 64 -9.65 -36.05 8.40
C MET A 64 -10.67 -35.83 9.51
N VAL A 65 -11.73 -36.64 9.52
CA VAL A 65 -12.71 -36.65 10.63
C VAL A 65 -12.03 -37.17 11.89
N ALA A 66 -12.01 -36.35 12.94
CA ALA A 66 -11.47 -36.68 14.24
C ALA A 66 -12.53 -37.40 15.09
N THR A 67 -12.22 -38.63 15.49
CA THR A 67 -13.12 -39.49 16.29
C THR A 67 -12.99 -39.24 17.80
N ASP A 68 -11.93 -38.56 18.24
CA ASP A 68 -11.65 -38.22 19.63
C ASP A 68 -12.27 -36.87 20.07
N GLY A 69 -13.03 -36.22 19.18
CA GLY A 69 -13.65 -34.91 19.42
C GLY A 69 -12.66 -33.74 19.42
N ARG A 70 -11.39 -33.95 19.07
CA ARG A 70 -10.37 -32.89 19.00
C ARG A 70 -10.21 -32.44 17.56
N GLY A 71 -10.80 -31.29 17.24
CA GLY A 71 -10.72 -30.71 15.90
C GLY A 71 -11.58 -29.45 15.77
N ILE A 72 -11.67 -28.92 14.57
CA ILE A 72 -12.60 -27.84 14.26
C ILE A 72 -14.01 -28.46 14.21
N PRO A 73 -14.96 -28.01 15.07
CA PRO A 73 -16.33 -28.46 14.99
C PRO A 73 -16.97 -27.96 13.70
N VAL A 74 -17.59 -28.88 12.97
CA VAL A 74 -18.29 -28.63 11.72
C VAL A 74 -19.72 -29.12 11.85
N SER A 75 -20.57 -28.19 12.26
CA SER A 75 -22.04 -28.16 12.19
C SER A 75 -22.51 -26.85 12.84
N GLY A 76 -23.82 -26.65 12.93
CA GLY A 76 -24.39 -25.49 13.61
C GLY A 76 -24.62 -24.32 12.68
N TYR A 77 -25.23 -23.25 13.19
CA TYR A 77 -25.38 -22.01 12.44
C TYR A 77 -24.04 -21.28 12.43
N GLY A 78 -23.51 -21.06 11.22
CA GLY A 78 -22.20 -20.46 11.04
C GLY A 78 -22.10 -19.69 9.73
N LYS A 79 -20.93 -19.08 9.54
CA LYS A 79 -20.54 -18.48 8.27
C LYS A 79 -19.51 -19.40 7.61
N TYR A 80 -19.85 -19.89 6.43
CA TYR A 80 -19.06 -20.83 5.66
C TYR A 80 -18.50 -20.14 4.42
N TYR A 81 -17.23 -20.39 4.15
CA TYR A 81 -16.51 -19.89 2.99
C TYR A 81 -16.29 -21.06 2.05
N ILE A 82 -16.99 -21.07 0.92
CA ILE A 82 -16.75 -22.03 -0.15
C ILE A 82 -15.74 -21.36 -1.08
N VAL A 83 -14.57 -21.97 -1.23
CA VAL A 83 -13.48 -21.41 -2.04
C VAL A 83 -13.13 -22.39 -3.15
N THR A 84 -13.28 -21.96 -4.39
CA THR A 84 -12.84 -22.68 -5.58
C THR A 84 -11.48 -22.13 -5.99
N LEU A 85 -10.48 -23.00 -6.12
CA LEU A 85 -9.16 -22.59 -6.60
C LEU A 85 -9.14 -22.64 -8.13
N ASN A 86 -8.90 -21.50 -8.77
CA ASN A 86 -8.75 -21.38 -10.22
C ASN A 86 -7.28 -21.52 -10.65
N SER A 87 -6.34 -21.21 -9.74
CA SER A 87 -4.91 -21.42 -9.93
C SER A 87 -4.27 -22.08 -8.72
N TYR A 88 -3.39 -23.05 -8.96
CA TYR A 88 -2.59 -23.71 -7.93
C TYR A 88 -1.28 -22.97 -7.61
N ILE A 89 -0.86 -22.04 -8.46
CA ILE A 89 0.35 -21.23 -8.27
C ILE A 89 -0.08 -19.77 -8.07
N LEU A 90 0.38 -19.16 -6.98
CA LEU A 90 0.05 -17.77 -6.65
C LEU A 90 0.92 -16.81 -7.48
N PRO A 91 0.32 -15.95 -8.34
CA PRO A 91 1.04 -14.90 -9.04
C PRO A 91 1.32 -13.73 -8.09
N TRP A 92 2.39 -13.82 -7.30
CA TRP A 92 2.71 -12.87 -6.24
C TRP A 92 2.73 -11.39 -6.69
N ASP A 93 3.22 -11.09 -7.89
CA ASP A 93 3.22 -9.72 -8.41
C ASP A 93 1.79 -9.16 -8.52
N ARG A 94 0.84 -9.96 -9.02
CA ARG A 94 -0.58 -9.57 -9.12
C ARG A 94 -1.25 -9.45 -7.76
N VAL A 95 -0.89 -10.33 -6.81
CA VAL A 95 -1.37 -10.27 -5.43
C VAL A 95 -0.93 -8.95 -4.80
N VAL A 96 0.35 -8.59 -4.93
CA VAL A 96 0.91 -7.35 -4.38
C VAL A 96 0.25 -6.12 -5.00
N ASP A 97 0.06 -6.12 -6.32
CA ASP A 97 -0.65 -5.04 -7.03
C ASP A 97 -2.11 -4.90 -6.56
N ALA A 98 -2.81 -6.01 -6.35
CA ALA A 98 -4.18 -6.02 -5.85
C ALA A 98 -4.27 -5.54 -4.39
N ILE A 99 -3.36 -5.98 -3.51
CA ILE A 99 -3.27 -5.49 -2.13
C ILE A 99 -3.07 -3.97 -2.11
N ARG A 100 -2.14 -3.46 -2.92
CA ARG A 100 -1.90 -2.01 -3.02
C ARG A 100 -3.15 -1.27 -3.49
N LYS A 101 -3.79 -1.75 -4.56
CA LYS A 101 -4.99 -1.13 -5.12
C LYS A 101 -6.13 -1.08 -4.09
N HIS A 102 -6.39 -2.18 -3.40
CA HIS A 102 -7.39 -2.23 -2.35
C HIS A 102 -7.03 -1.34 -1.15
N GLY A 103 -5.77 -1.38 -0.71
CA GLY A 103 -5.28 -0.51 0.35
C GLY A 103 -5.43 0.97 0.00
N TYR A 104 -5.13 1.36 -1.24
CA TYR A 104 -5.28 2.75 -1.69
C TYR A 104 -6.73 3.19 -1.71
N MET A 105 -7.63 2.34 -2.19
CA MET A 105 -9.07 2.66 -2.17
C MET A 105 -9.57 2.89 -0.74
N GLU A 106 -9.22 2.02 0.20
CA GLU A 106 -9.61 2.18 1.61
C GLU A 106 -9.00 3.45 2.22
N PHE A 107 -7.72 3.71 1.96
CA PHE A 107 -7.05 4.94 2.37
C PHE A 107 -7.71 6.19 1.77
N SER A 108 -8.09 6.15 0.50
CA SER A 108 -8.71 7.27 -0.20
C SER A 108 -10.13 7.55 0.28
N LYS A 109 -10.91 6.51 0.61
CA LYS A 109 -12.20 6.66 1.32
C LYS A 109 -12.00 7.42 2.63
N LEU A 110 -11.03 7.00 3.44
CA LEU A 110 -10.73 7.65 4.72
C LEU A 110 -10.29 9.11 4.52
N SER A 111 -9.37 9.39 3.59
CA SER A 111 -8.95 10.75 3.28
C SER A 111 -10.10 11.63 2.76
N SER A 112 -11.01 11.06 1.95
CA SER A 112 -12.21 11.74 1.48
C SER A 112 -13.15 12.09 2.62
N ALA A 113 -13.39 11.15 3.54
CA ALA A 113 -14.21 11.38 4.73
C ALA A 113 -13.62 12.47 5.64
N ILE A 114 -12.30 12.43 5.89
CA ILE A 114 -11.60 13.47 6.67
C ILE A 114 -11.72 14.84 5.99
N SER A 115 -11.55 14.90 4.67
CA SER A 115 -11.67 16.15 3.91
C SER A 115 -13.09 16.72 3.99
N LEU A 116 -14.11 15.88 3.82
CA LEU A 116 -15.51 16.27 3.96
C LEU A 116 -15.81 16.78 5.38
N ALA A 117 -15.36 16.06 6.40
CA ALA A 117 -15.51 16.49 7.79
C ALA A 117 -14.88 17.87 8.03
N ARG A 118 -13.69 18.13 7.46
CA ARG A 118 -13.05 19.45 7.54
C ARG A 118 -13.85 20.54 6.84
N TYR A 119 -14.45 20.28 5.67
CA TYR A 119 -15.31 21.28 5.02
C TYR A 119 -16.52 21.61 5.89
N ILE A 120 -17.18 20.59 6.44
CA ILE A 120 -18.36 20.74 7.30
C ILE A 120 -18.02 21.53 8.58
N VAL A 121 -16.96 21.14 9.29
CA VAL A 121 -16.54 21.80 10.55
C VAL A 121 -16.16 23.27 10.33
N ASN A 122 -15.60 23.61 9.17
CA ASN A 122 -15.23 24.98 8.84
C ASN A 122 -16.37 25.81 8.21
N GLY A 123 -17.61 25.31 8.22
CA GLY A 123 -18.78 26.01 7.65
C GLY A 123 -18.80 26.08 6.11
N LYS A 124 -17.95 25.33 5.42
CA LYS A 124 -17.84 25.28 3.95
C LYS A 124 -18.81 24.26 3.36
N ILE A 125 -20.09 24.49 3.60
CA ILE A 125 -21.16 23.53 3.27
C ILE A 125 -21.33 23.34 1.76
N GLU A 126 -21.18 24.40 0.97
CA GLU A 126 -21.32 24.32 -0.49
C GLU A 126 -20.18 23.52 -1.14
N GLU A 127 -18.95 23.66 -0.64
CA GLU A 127 -17.82 22.84 -1.08
C GLU A 127 -18.00 21.38 -0.69
N ALA A 128 -18.55 21.10 0.49
CA ALA A 128 -18.86 19.73 0.91
C ALA A 128 -19.90 19.08 -0.02
N LYS A 129 -20.97 19.79 -0.37
CA LYS A 129 -22.00 19.30 -1.32
C LYS A 129 -21.39 18.94 -2.68
N LYS A 130 -20.58 19.83 -3.27
CA LYS A 130 -19.91 19.60 -4.56
C LYS A 130 -18.98 18.39 -4.58
N VAL A 131 -18.41 18.03 -3.43
CA VAL A 131 -17.57 16.83 -3.30
C VAL A 131 -18.44 15.57 -3.26
N ILE A 132 -19.55 15.62 -2.51
CA ILE A 132 -20.50 14.50 -2.41
C ILE A 132 -21.15 14.22 -3.76
N GLU A 133 -21.61 15.25 -4.47
CA GLU A 133 -22.22 15.12 -5.81
C GLU A 133 -21.26 14.45 -6.79
N ARG A 134 -20.03 14.97 -6.93
CA ARG A 134 -18.99 14.39 -7.79
C ARG A 134 -18.64 12.95 -7.42
N TYR A 135 -18.64 12.62 -6.13
CA TYR A 135 -18.38 11.26 -5.67
C TYR A 135 -19.44 10.27 -6.18
N PHE A 136 -20.72 10.64 -6.08
CA PHE A 136 -21.83 9.81 -6.57
C PHE A 136 -21.84 9.68 -8.10
N GLU A 137 -21.51 10.75 -8.82
CA GLU A 137 -21.47 10.75 -10.29
C GLU A 137 -20.37 9.86 -10.87
N LEU A 138 -19.16 9.89 -10.29
CA LEU A 138 -17.97 9.31 -10.91
C LEU A 138 -17.72 7.84 -10.55
N SER A 139 -18.44 7.29 -9.57
CA SER A 139 -18.03 6.07 -8.84
C SER A 139 -16.68 6.24 -8.12
N MET A 140 -16.44 5.43 -7.07
CA MET A 140 -15.22 5.54 -6.24
C MET A 140 -13.93 5.57 -7.09
N LYS A 141 -13.75 4.60 -8.00
CA LYS A 141 -12.49 4.44 -8.73
C LYS A 141 -12.14 5.65 -9.59
N ARG A 142 -13.12 6.27 -10.28
CA ARG A 142 -12.85 7.45 -11.11
C ARG A 142 -12.74 8.72 -10.27
N PHE A 143 -13.55 8.83 -9.21
CA PHE A 143 -13.47 9.96 -8.27
C PHE A 143 -12.07 10.08 -7.65
N GLU A 144 -11.49 8.96 -7.20
CA GLU A 144 -10.13 8.93 -6.64
C GLU A 144 -9.09 9.39 -7.66
N GLY A 145 -9.14 8.88 -8.89
CA GLY A 145 -8.19 9.24 -9.95
C GLY A 145 -8.24 10.73 -10.29
N VAL A 146 -9.43 11.28 -10.52
CA VAL A 146 -9.62 12.71 -10.81
C VAL A 146 -9.14 13.57 -9.64
N ARG A 147 -9.50 13.20 -8.40
CA ARG A 147 -9.08 13.94 -7.21
C ARG A 147 -7.56 13.88 -7.01
N ALA A 148 -6.94 12.72 -7.21
CA ALA A 148 -5.49 12.56 -7.12
C ALA A 148 -4.77 13.46 -8.14
N GLU A 149 -5.28 13.53 -9.37
CA GLU A 149 -4.77 14.40 -10.43
C GLU A 149 -4.93 15.89 -10.09
N GLU A 150 -6.11 16.31 -9.61
CA GLU A 150 -6.34 17.69 -9.16
C GLU A 150 -5.37 18.11 -8.05
N ILE A 151 -5.16 17.24 -7.06
CA ILE A 151 -4.23 17.45 -5.94
C ILE A 151 -2.79 17.52 -6.45
N MET A 152 -2.39 16.57 -7.31
CA MET A 152 -1.06 16.50 -7.90
C MET A 152 -0.72 17.77 -8.68
N ASN A 153 -1.64 18.26 -9.52
CA ASN A 153 -1.45 19.50 -10.28
C ASN A 153 -1.27 20.71 -9.35
N LYS A 154 -2.07 20.83 -8.29
CA LYS A 154 -1.91 21.92 -7.31
C LYS A 154 -0.57 21.86 -6.57
N LEU A 155 -0.08 20.67 -6.23
CA LEU A 155 1.24 20.50 -5.60
C LEU A 155 2.38 20.85 -6.56
N ILE A 156 2.28 20.48 -7.84
CA ILE A 156 3.27 20.85 -8.86
C ILE A 156 3.33 22.38 -9.01
N GLU A 157 2.18 23.06 -9.05
CA GLU A 157 2.14 24.52 -9.09
C GLU A 157 2.68 25.17 -7.81
N GLN A 158 2.45 24.56 -6.65
CA GLN A 158 3.04 25.02 -5.40
C GLN A 158 4.57 24.86 -5.38
N ALA A 159 5.07 23.71 -5.82
CA ALA A 159 6.51 23.44 -5.93
C ALA A 159 7.20 24.46 -6.85
N LYS A 160 6.57 24.84 -7.97
CA LYS A 160 7.10 25.87 -8.89
C LYS A 160 7.29 27.22 -8.21
N LYS A 161 6.40 27.61 -7.28
CA LYS A 161 6.54 28.86 -6.50
C LYS A 161 7.75 28.83 -5.57
N GLU A 162 8.19 27.63 -5.19
CA GLU A 162 9.41 27.39 -4.41
C GLU A 162 10.63 27.11 -5.31
N TYR A 163 10.53 27.40 -6.62
CA TYR A 163 11.55 27.15 -7.64
C TYR A 163 11.91 25.67 -7.81
N ILE A 164 11.00 24.76 -7.47
CA ILE A 164 11.16 23.32 -7.61
C ILE A 164 10.26 22.85 -8.76
N ASN A 165 10.84 22.20 -9.78
CA ASN A 165 10.06 21.65 -10.89
C ASN A 165 9.97 20.13 -10.77
N VAL A 166 8.76 19.60 -10.57
CA VAL A 166 8.51 18.16 -10.44
C VAL A 166 7.95 17.61 -11.74
N LYS A 167 8.64 16.61 -12.32
CA LYS A 167 8.26 15.94 -13.56
C LYS A 167 7.93 14.47 -13.29
N PRO A 168 6.65 14.10 -13.19
CA PRO A 168 6.25 12.71 -13.03
C PRO A 168 6.41 11.92 -14.36
N LEU A 169 7.48 11.14 -14.52
CA LEU A 169 7.71 10.21 -15.64
C LEU A 169 7.11 8.82 -15.36
N VAL A 170 6.97 7.96 -16.38
CA VAL A 170 6.23 6.68 -16.31
C VAL A 170 6.57 5.87 -15.05
N ASN A 171 7.86 5.68 -14.75
CA ASN A 171 8.34 4.85 -13.62
C ASN A 171 9.21 5.63 -12.62
N THR A 172 9.29 6.95 -12.72
CA THR A 172 10.22 7.77 -11.91
C THR A 172 9.67 9.17 -11.73
N ILE A 173 9.91 9.79 -10.59
CA ILE A 173 9.63 11.20 -10.38
C ILE A 173 10.93 11.98 -10.44
N GLU A 174 11.09 12.85 -11.42
CA GLU A 174 12.23 13.76 -11.45
C GLU A 174 11.87 15.05 -10.70
N VAL A 175 12.81 15.54 -9.89
CA VAL A 175 12.69 16.80 -9.18
C VAL A 175 13.87 17.67 -9.54
N LEU A 176 13.61 18.79 -10.20
CA LEU A 176 14.63 19.69 -10.71
C LEU A 176 14.70 20.93 -9.82
N ILE A 177 15.90 21.28 -9.38
CA ILE A 177 16.17 22.50 -8.60
C ILE A 177 17.27 23.34 -9.28
N PRO A 178 17.22 24.68 -9.16
CA PRO A 178 18.25 25.56 -9.73
C PRO A 178 19.68 25.23 -9.27
N GLU A 179 20.64 25.25 -10.18
CA GLU A 179 22.06 25.02 -9.88
C GLU A 179 22.63 26.07 -8.91
N SER A 180 22.07 27.29 -8.92
CA SER A 180 22.42 28.35 -7.97
C SER A 180 22.27 27.97 -6.50
N ILE A 181 21.45 26.96 -6.18
CA ILE A 181 21.28 26.44 -4.82
C ILE A 181 22.54 25.73 -4.32
N ARG A 182 23.34 25.10 -5.20
CA ARG A 182 24.59 24.40 -4.82
C ARG A 182 25.59 25.31 -4.12
N TYR A 183 25.56 26.60 -4.46
CA TYR A 183 26.50 27.61 -3.99
C TYR A 183 25.96 28.45 -2.82
N ARG A 184 24.77 28.12 -2.30
CA ARG A 184 24.18 28.77 -1.13
C ARG A 184 24.72 28.16 0.17
N GLU A 185 24.37 28.79 1.29
CA GLU A 185 24.68 28.27 2.61
C GLU A 185 24.17 26.82 2.78
N ARG A 186 24.97 25.97 3.40
CA ARG A 186 24.69 24.53 3.56
C ARG A 186 23.33 24.24 4.21
N SER A 187 22.92 25.10 5.14
CA SER A 187 21.62 25.01 5.82
C SER A 187 20.45 25.22 4.84
N TYR A 188 20.56 26.23 3.98
CA TYR A 188 19.57 26.58 2.96
C TYR A 188 19.50 25.53 1.84
N ASP A 189 20.65 25.08 1.33
CA ASP A 189 20.71 24.03 0.30
C ASP A 189 20.06 22.73 0.79
N LYS A 190 20.40 22.31 2.01
CA LYS A 190 19.79 21.12 2.64
C LYS A 190 18.28 21.26 2.77
N HIS A 191 17.81 22.42 3.21
CA HIS A 191 16.40 22.71 3.34
C HIS A 191 15.67 22.57 1.99
N ILE A 192 16.13 23.25 0.94
CA ILE A 192 15.48 23.18 -0.38
C ILE A 192 15.47 21.76 -0.94
N ARG A 193 16.55 21.00 -0.77
CA ARG A 193 16.58 19.57 -1.15
C ARG A 193 15.57 18.74 -0.37
N ALA A 194 15.38 18.98 0.93
CA ALA A 194 14.40 18.28 1.74
C ALA A 194 12.96 18.60 1.28
N VAL A 195 12.67 19.85 0.94
CA VAL A 195 11.40 20.26 0.35
C VAL A 195 11.21 19.56 -1.01
N ALA A 196 12.22 19.60 -1.87
CA ALA A 196 12.20 18.98 -3.20
C ALA A 196 11.93 17.47 -3.12
N PHE A 197 12.62 16.75 -2.23
CA PHE A 197 12.32 15.34 -1.98
C PHE A 197 10.89 15.13 -1.48
N SER A 198 10.39 15.96 -0.57
CA SER A 198 9.03 15.85 -0.03
C SER A 198 7.97 16.01 -1.12
N TYR A 199 8.15 16.97 -2.03
CA TYR A 199 7.28 17.10 -3.21
C TYR A 199 7.38 15.87 -4.10
N GLY A 200 8.59 15.42 -4.46
CA GLY A 200 8.76 14.24 -5.31
C GLY A 200 8.14 12.97 -4.71
N ILE A 201 8.31 12.75 -3.40
CA ILE A 201 7.69 11.65 -2.66
C ILE A 201 6.17 11.78 -2.69
N THR A 202 5.61 12.96 -2.38
CA THR A 202 4.15 13.13 -2.35
C THR A 202 3.52 12.89 -3.73
N ILE A 203 4.18 13.37 -4.79
CA ILE A 203 3.75 13.13 -6.17
C ILE A 203 3.86 11.64 -6.53
N ALA A 204 4.88 10.92 -6.05
CA ALA A 204 4.97 9.47 -6.21
C ALA A 204 3.79 8.75 -5.55
N PHE A 205 3.39 9.18 -4.34
CA PHE A 205 2.24 8.64 -3.63
C PHE A 205 0.93 8.80 -4.40
N LEU A 206 0.72 9.99 -4.99
CA LEU A 206 -0.47 10.28 -5.77
C LEU A 206 -0.47 9.53 -7.10
N LYS A 207 0.62 9.61 -7.86
CA LYS A 207 0.74 9.02 -9.19
C LYS A 207 0.60 7.50 -9.18
N HIS A 208 1.25 6.84 -8.22
CA HIS A 208 1.31 5.39 -8.15
C HIS A 208 0.28 4.79 -7.17
N HIS A 209 -0.64 5.62 -6.66
CA HIS A 209 -1.68 5.20 -5.72
C HIS A 209 -1.10 4.42 -4.53
N LEU A 210 -0.11 5.02 -3.86
CA LEU A 210 0.60 4.37 -2.77
C LEU A 210 -0.12 4.55 -1.44
N VAL A 211 0.00 3.55 -0.58
CA VAL A 211 -0.56 3.54 0.78
C VAL A 211 0.58 3.80 1.78
N PRO A 212 0.50 4.83 2.64
CA PRO A 212 1.57 5.15 3.61
C PRO A 212 2.01 3.98 4.48
N ASP A 213 1.04 3.21 4.96
CA ASP A 213 1.31 2.06 5.85
C ASP A 213 2.01 0.91 5.12
N LEU A 214 1.78 0.77 3.82
CA LEU A 214 2.39 -0.29 2.99
C LEU A 214 3.61 0.20 2.20
N THR A 215 4.08 1.41 2.48
CA THR A 215 5.19 2.04 1.75
C THR A 215 6.33 2.37 2.70
N LEU A 216 7.56 2.06 2.28
CA LEU A 216 8.78 2.52 2.93
C LEU A 216 9.42 3.61 2.07
N VAL A 217 9.79 4.74 2.67
CA VAL A 217 10.51 5.81 1.96
C VAL A 217 11.96 5.81 2.41
N LEU A 218 12.87 5.74 1.44
CA LEU A 218 14.31 5.85 1.64
C LEU A 218 14.78 7.22 1.17
N VAL A 219 15.48 7.95 2.02
CA VAL A 219 16.07 9.27 1.70
C VAL A 219 17.55 9.29 2.06
N PRO A 220 18.36 10.18 1.45
CA PRO A 220 19.76 10.28 1.82
C PRO A 220 19.95 10.67 3.29
N TYR A 221 21.06 10.25 3.89
CA TYR A 221 21.39 10.59 5.28
C TYR A 221 21.37 12.10 5.53
N GLY A 222 20.82 12.49 6.68
CA GLY A 222 20.63 13.88 7.08
C GLY A 222 19.29 14.51 6.66
N TYR A 223 18.51 13.88 5.77
CA TYR A 223 17.25 14.45 5.25
C TYR A 223 15.98 13.90 5.91
N ALA A 224 16.03 12.74 6.57
CA ALA A 224 14.82 12.06 7.08
C ALA A 224 13.96 12.92 8.01
N GLY A 225 14.57 13.69 8.93
CA GLY A 225 13.82 14.55 9.85
C GLY A 225 13.09 15.68 9.14
N GLU A 226 13.77 16.39 8.24
CA GLU A 226 13.19 17.50 7.48
C GLU A 226 12.13 17.02 6.48
N VAL A 227 12.40 15.91 5.77
CA VAL A 227 11.42 15.31 4.86
C VAL A 227 10.16 14.89 5.61
N ARG A 228 10.27 14.23 6.77
CA ARG A 228 9.09 13.89 7.60
C ARG A 228 8.31 15.14 8.01
N ARG A 229 8.99 16.22 8.37
CA ARG A 229 8.34 17.49 8.72
C ARG A 229 7.56 18.06 7.55
N TYR A 230 8.19 18.15 6.38
CA TYR A 230 7.56 18.69 5.17
C TYR A 230 6.40 17.84 4.65
N LEU A 231 6.53 16.51 4.67
CA LEU A 231 5.41 15.62 4.35
C LEU A 231 4.19 15.86 5.25
N ARG A 232 4.40 16.11 6.55
CA ARG A 232 3.33 16.47 7.49
C ARG A 232 2.74 17.86 7.23
N GLU A 233 3.55 18.82 6.82
CA GLU A 233 3.08 20.15 6.43
C GLU A 233 2.20 20.09 5.19
N ILE A 234 2.65 19.36 4.16
CA ILE A 234 1.87 19.08 2.95
C ILE A 234 0.54 18.40 3.34
N ALA A 235 0.58 17.33 4.14
CA ALA A 235 -0.61 16.61 4.63
C ALA A 235 -1.62 17.48 5.41
N LYS A 236 -1.15 18.52 6.09
CA LYS A 236 -2.00 19.46 6.83
C LYS A 236 -2.63 20.52 5.94
N SER A 237 -2.06 20.78 4.76
CA SER A 237 -2.58 21.80 3.84
C SER A 237 -4.04 21.49 3.46
N SER A 238 -4.85 22.55 3.30
CA SER A 238 -6.25 22.43 2.85
C SER A 238 -6.36 21.86 1.43
N VAL A 239 -5.25 21.90 0.68
CA VAL A 239 -5.14 21.42 -0.70
C VAL A 239 -4.99 19.89 -0.73
N THR A 240 -4.28 19.32 0.24
CA THR A 240 -3.90 17.90 0.24
C THR A 240 -4.10 17.26 1.61
N PRO A 241 -5.35 17.12 2.10
CA PRO A 241 -5.63 16.42 3.35
C PRO A 241 -5.44 14.90 3.16
N ILE A 242 -4.20 14.51 2.91
CA ILE A 242 -3.73 13.15 2.76
C ILE A 242 -3.07 12.83 4.10
N PRO A 243 -3.59 11.89 4.89
CA PRO A 243 -2.93 11.49 6.13
C PRO A 243 -1.62 10.76 5.77
N LEU A 244 -0.51 11.50 5.72
CA LEU A 244 0.82 10.99 5.42
C LEU A 244 1.60 10.79 6.73
N ASP A 245 1.36 9.67 7.41
CA ASP A 245 2.31 9.18 8.43
C ASP A 245 3.20 8.11 7.79
N ILE A 246 4.19 8.58 7.02
CA ILE A 246 5.06 7.71 6.23
C ILE A 246 6.32 7.35 7.02
N ASP A 247 6.70 6.07 6.99
CA ASP A 247 7.99 5.64 7.50
C ASP A 247 9.11 6.07 6.54
N VAL A 248 9.78 7.16 6.89
CA VAL A 248 10.94 7.70 6.17
C VAL A 248 12.21 7.24 6.85
N TYR A 249 13.08 6.53 6.14
CA TYR A 249 14.35 6.04 6.64
C TYR A 249 15.52 6.67 5.86
N ALA A 250 16.58 6.99 6.58
CA ALA A 250 17.79 7.57 6.01
C ALA A 250 18.79 6.47 5.65
N TYR A 251 19.22 6.40 4.39
CA TYR A 251 20.32 5.53 3.98
C TYR A 251 21.63 6.32 3.89
N ARG A 252 22.73 5.67 4.27
CA ARG A 252 24.10 6.19 4.15
C ARG A 252 24.77 5.58 2.93
N VAL A 253 25.68 6.34 2.35
CA VAL A 253 26.50 5.90 1.22
C VAL A 253 27.96 6.10 1.62
N ASP A 254 28.75 5.05 1.47
CA ASP A 254 30.17 5.02 1.77
C ASP A 254 30.96 5.21 0.47
N GLY A 255 31.93 6.12 0.51
CA GLY A 255 32.84 6.40 -0.61
C GLY A 255 33.17 7.89 -0.76
N SER A 256 34.43 8.19 -1.04
CA SER A 256 34.87 9.52 -1.45
C SER A 256 34.75 9.70 -2.97
N SER A 257 34.56 10.95 -3.39
CA SER A 257 34.52 11.40 -4.79
C SER A 257 35.67 10.78 -5.60
N GLY A 258 35.35 9.78 -6.44
CA GLY A 258 36.31 9.10 -7.31
C GLY A 258 36.38 7.57 -7.17
N ARG A 259 35.80 6.96 -6.11
CA ARG A 259 35.57 5.50 -6.04
C ARG A 259 34.07 5.19 -6.22
N ARG A 260 33.73 3.93 -6.56
CA ARG A 260 32.34 3.45 -6.58
C ARG A 260 31.73 3.71 -5.20
N VAL A 261 30.93 4.76 -5.14
CA VAL A 261 30.07 5.08 -4.01
C VAL A 261 29.15 3.87 -3.82
N MET A 262 29.10 3.31 -2.61
CA MET A 262 28.33 2.12 -2.28
C MET A 262 27.39 2.39 -1.11
N VAL A 263 26.19 1.82 -1.10
CA VAL A 263 25.31 1.91 0.07
C VAL A 263 26.01 1.27 1.26
N ALA A 264 26.08 1.98 2.39
CA ALA A 264 26.73 1.50 3.59
C ALA A 264 26.11 0.18 4.04
N LYS A 265 26.93 -0.79 4.44
CA LYS A 265 26.45 -2.12 4.86
C LYS A 265 25.42 -2.03 5.98
N GLU A 266 25.66 -1.16 6.96
CA GLU A 266 24.72 -0.87 8.05
C GLU A 266 23.35 -0.38 7.53
N SER A 267 23.32 0.40 6.44
CA SER A 267 22.06 0.86 5.85
C SER A 267 21.30 -0.26 5.14
N LEU A 268 22.02 -1.22 4.53
CA LEU A 268 21.42 -2.42 3.93
C LEU A 268 20.90 -3.40 4.99
N ASP A 269 21.64 -3.60 6.07
CA ASP A 269 21.22 -4.47 7.19
C ASP A 269 19.96 -3.91 7.87
N ASN A 270 19.94 -2.60 8.13
CA ASN A 270 18.76 -1.91 8.67
C ASN A 270 17.57 -1.93 7.69
N LEU A 271 17.82 -1.77 6.39
CA LEU A 271 16.79 -1.90 5.37
C LEU A 271 16.16 -3.30 5.42
N ARG A 272 17.00 -4.36 5.48
CA ARG A 272 16.53 -5.75 5.58
C ARG A 272 15.66 -5.97 6.81
N GLU A 273 16.10 -5.48 7.98
CA GLU A 273 15.34 -5.59 9.22
C GLU A 273 13.97 -4.90 9.11
N ARG A 274 13.92 -3.70 8.50
CA ARG A 274 12.66 -2.97 8.30
C ARG A 274 11.75 -3.62 7.28
N LEU A 275 12.30 -4.13 6.18
CA LEU A 275 11.53 -4.89 5.19
C LEU A 275 10.90 -6.12 5.84
N TYR A 276 11.60 -6.80 6.75
CA TYR A 276 11.05 -7.93 7.50
C TYR A 276 9.96 -7.52 8.50
N ARG A 277 10.19 -6.44 9.26
CA ARG A 277 9.25 -5.99 10.32
C ARG A 277 7.98 -5.36 9.78
N LYS A 278 8.09 -4.51 8.75
CA LYS A 278 6.98 -3.72 8.21
C LYS A 278 6.30 -4.42 7.03
N ASP A 279 7.04 -5.28 6.34
CA ASP A 279 6.61 -5.96 5.11
C ASP A 279 5.91 -5.02 4.09
N PRO A 280 6.58 -3.92 3.69
CA PRO A 280 5.96 -2.98 2.77
C PRO A 280 5.77 -3.63 1.39
N THR A 281 4.71 -3.26 0.68
CA THR A 281 4.50 -3.67 -0.71
C THR A 281 5.33 -2.85 -1.69
N THR A 282 5.67 -1.61 -1.31
CA THR A 282 6.36 -0.63 -2.14
C THR A 282 7.48 0.07 -1.39
N VAL A 283 8.57 0.36 -2.09
CA VAL A 283 9.66 1.20 -1.61
C VAL A 283 9.80 2.41 -2.53
N VAL A 284 9.71 3.61 -1.96
CA VAL A 284 10.05 4.86 -2.65
C VAL A 284 11.48 5.21 -2.27
N ILE A 285 12.36 5.45 -3.24
CA ILE A 285 13.75 5.83 -2.98
C ILE A 285 14.05 7.21 -3.57
N ALA A 286 14.40 8.15 -2.71
CA ALA A 286 14.86 9.46 -3.08
C ALA A 286 16.39 9.47 -3.20
N VAL A 287 16.90 9.84 -4.38
CA VAL A 287 18.34 9.87 -4.69
C VAL A 287 18.72 11.17 -5.37
N TYR A 288 20.02 11.49 -5.34
CA TYR A 288 20.61 12.50 -6.23
C TYR A 288 20.94 11.87 -7.58
N GLU A 289 21.02 12.68 -8.63
CA GLU A 289 21.48 12.27 -9.97
C GLU A 289 22.81 11.47 -9.93
N TRP A 290 23.78 11.91 -9.13
CA TRP A 290 25.08 11.24 -9.02
C TRP A 290 25.05 9.99 -8.11
N HIS A 291 23.91 9.69 -7.48
CA HIS A 291 23.67 8.49 -6.68
C HIS A 291 22.59 7.57 -7.29
N GLU A 292 22.26 7.71 -8.57
CA GLU A 292 21.25 6.85 -9.23
C GLU A 292 21.57 5.34 -9.13
N HIS A 293 22.85 4.95 -9.11
CA HIS A 293 23.27 3.56 -8.92
C HIS A 293 22.74 2.92 -7.61
N VAL A 294 22.37 3.72 -6.61
CA VAL A 294 21.74 3.24 -5.37
C VAL A 294 20.38 2.59 -5.66
N ILE A 295 19.66 3.05 -6.68
CA ILE A 295 18.38 2.48 -7.12
C ILE A 295 18.57 1.01 -7.49
N ASP A 296 19.60 0.69 -8.28
CA ASP A 296 19.89 -0.68 -8.72
C ASP A 296 20.30 -1.59 -7.56
N ILE A 297 21.04 -1.04 -6.59
CA ILE A 297 21.40 -1.78 -5.38
C ILE A 297 20.13 -2.10 -4.59
N VAL A 298 19.30 -1.10 -4.28
CA VAL A 298 18.07 -1.31 -3.49
C VAL A 298 17.10 -2.25 -4.22
N LYS A 299 16.98 -2.15 -5.55
CA LYS A 299 16.14 -3.05 -6.36
C LYS A 299 16.47 -4.53 -6.14
N LYS A 300 17.74 -4.88 -5.96
CA LYS A 300 18.16 -6.26 -5.67
C LYS A 300 17.77 -6.74 -4.26
N TRP A 301 17.59 -5.82 -3.31
CA TRP A 301 17.34 -6.13 -1.90
C TRP A 301 15.86 -6.19 -1.54
N ILE A 302 15.00 -5.48 -2.27
CA ILE A 302 13.56 -5.39 -1.93
C ILE A 302 12.74 -6.61 -2.38
N GLY A 303 13.31 -7.52 -3.16
CA GLY A 303 12.65 -8.73 -3.63
C GLY A 303 11.53 -8.45 -4.64
N TYR A 304 10.34 -9.00 -4.40
CA TYR A 304 9.15 -8.83 -5.25
C TYR A 304 8.47 -7.45 -5.14
N ARG A 305 8.96 -6.58 -4.24
CA ARG A 305 8.34 -5.28 -3.96
C ARG A 305 8.57 -4.30 -5.10
N MET A 306 7.62 -3.40 -5.30
CA MET A 306 7.78 -2.33 -6.28
C MET A 306 8.80 -1.29 -5.79
N LEU A 307 9.65 -0.79 -6.69
CA LEU A 307 10.55 0.35 -6.43
C LEU A 307 10.08 1.58 -7.23
N ILE A 308 9.95 2.72 -6.56
CA ILE A 308 9.65 4.00 -7.21
C ILE A 308 10.78 5.00 -6.92
N PRO A 309 11.61 5.33 -7.91
CA PRO A 309 12.65 6.32 -7.76
C PRO A 309 12.10 7.75 -7.78
N VAL A 310 12.64 8.58 -6.89
CA VAL A 310 12.52 10.04 -6.89
C VAL A 310 13.92 10.60 -7.08
N VAL A 311 14.22 11.16 -8.24
CA VAL A 311 15.58 11.60 -8.60
C VAL A 311 15.66 13.12 -8.56
N LEU A 312 16.51 13.64 -7.69
CA LEU A 312 16.81 15.07 -7.62
C LEU A 312 17.95 15.41 -8.59
N ARG A 313 17.69 16.34 -9.52
CA ARG A 313 18.64 16.86 -10.49
C ARG A 313 18.80 18.37 -10.35
N TYR A 314 19.94 18.88 -10.79
CA TYR A 314 20.18 20.32 -10.90
C TYR A 314 19.97 20.78 -12.33
N ILE A 315 19.38 21.97 -12.49
CA ILE A 315 19.13 22.63 -13.78
C ILE A 315 19.50 24.10 -13.76
#